data_AF-A0A2M7ZLV3-F1
#
_entry.id   AF-A0A2M7ZLV3-F1
#
_cell.length_a   1.000
_cell.length_b   1.000
_cell.length_c   1.000
_cell.angle_alpha   90.00
_cell.angle_beta   90.00
_cell.angle_gamma   90.00
#
_symmetry.space_group_name_H-M   'P 1'
#
loop_
_entity.id
_entity.type
_entity.pdbx_description
1 polymer ?
#
loop_
_entity_poly.entity_id
_entity_poly.type
_entity_poly.pdbx_seq_one_letter_code
_entity_poly.pdbx_strand_id
1 'polypeptide(L)'
;MCSLYGQYIIRSQTKKELIEKLNSDSVNVVYAAAYIRLIQNFGKLHGFPIHNKPEIIGTLHSIGLYNSNGTIRKPHFAPGANEFGLKVSEAFSSYYSKEII
;
A
#
# COMPACT_ATOMS: atom_id res chain seq x y z
N MET A 1 -14.94 4.36 16.09
CA MET A 1 -14.58 4.95 14.79
C MET A 1 -14.91 3.95 13.68
N CYS A 2 -16.11 4.03 13.09
CA CYS A 2 -16.42 3.33 11.84
C CYS A 2 -15.63 4.02 10.73
N SER A 3 -14.65 3.33 10.15
CA SER A 3 -13.83 3.91 9.08
C SER A 3 -14.65 4.02 7.79
N LEU A 4 -14.48 5.12 7.05
CA LEU A 4 -15.09 5.41 5.75
C LEU A 4 -14.96 4.29 4.68
N TYR A 5 -14.18 3.24 4.90
CA TYR A 5 -13.91 2.18 3.93
C TYR A 5 -14.92 1.03 3.93
N GLY A 6 -15.72 0.88 5.00
CA GLY A 6 -16.72 -0.20 5.12
C GLY A 6 -17.82 -0.12 4.06
N GLN A 7 -17.95 1.02 3.37
CA GLN A 7 -18.96 1.24 2.35
C GLN A 7 -18.54 0.76 0.95
N TYR A 8 -17.24 0.55 0.69
CA TYR A 8 -16.71 0.17 -0.64
C TYR A 8 -16.01 -1.19 -0.65
N ILE A 9 -15.56 -1.68 0.51
CA ILE A 9 -14.91 -2.99 0.64
C ILE A 9 -15.80 -3.91 1.48
N ILE A 10 -16.60 -4.73 0.79
CA ILE A 10 -17.42 -5.77 1.46
C ILE A 10 -16.50 -6.89 1.92
N ARG A 11 -16.42 -7.09 3.24
CA ARG A 11 -15.63 -8.15 3.86
C ARG A 11 -16.01 -9.52 3.29
N SER A 12 -15.04 -10.21 2.71
CA SER A 12 -15.20 -11.60 2.27
C SER A 12 -15.35 -12.53 3.47
N GLN A 13 -16.23 -13.51 3.35
CA GLN A 13 -16.46 -14.57 4.33
C GLN A 13 -15.48 -15.73 4.15
N THR A 14 -14.97 -15.93 2.93
CA THR A 14 -14.02 -17.00 2.61
C THR A 14 -12.80 -16.48 1.85
N LYS A 15 -11.71 -17.25 1.87
CA LYS A 15 -10.52 -16.98 1.05
C LYS A 15 -10.84 -17.04 -0.46
N LYS A 16 -11.69 -17.98 -0.87
CA LYS A 16 -12.12 -18.13 -2.26
C LYS A 16 -12.84 -16.88 -2.76
N GLU A 17 -13.81 -16.40 -1.98
CA GLU A 17 -14.55 -15.17 -2.30
C GLU A 17 -13.63 -13.93 -2.39
N LEU A 18 -12.61 -13.83 -1.53
CA LEU A 18 -11.61 -12.77 -1.63
C LEU A 18 -10.84 -12.85 -2.95
N ILE A 19 -10.37 -14.04 -3.34
CA ILE A 19 -9.64 -14.23 -4.61
C ILE A 19 -10.54 -13.88 -5.80
N GLU A 20 -11.79 -14.32 -5.79
CA GLU A 20 -12.76 -14.00 -6.84
C GLU A 20 -13.03 -12.49 -6.95
N LYS A 21 -13.15 -11.78 -5.82
CA LYS A 21 -13.29 -10.31 -5.81
C LYS A 21 -12.07 -9.62 -6.39
N LEU A 22 -10.87 -10.12 -6.14
CA LEU A 22 -9.62 -9.54 -6.64
C LEU A 22 -9.42 -9.73 -8.15
N ASN A 23 -10.20 -10.58 -8.81
CA ASN A 23 -10.22 -10.71 -10.27
C ASN A 23 -11.00 -9.58 -10.96
N SER A 24 -11.78 -8.79 -10.22
CA SER A 24 -12.41 -7.58 -10.76
C SER A 24 -11.45 -6.41 -10.64
N ASP A 25 -11.06 -5.82 -11.77
CA ASP A 25 -10.10 -4.71 -11.81
C ASP A 25 -10.52 -3.53 -10.93
N SER A 26 -11.80 -3.14 -11.01
CA SER A 26 -12.34 -2.02 -10.22
C SER A 26 -12.23 -2.28 -8.72
N VAL A 27 -12.50 -3.52 -8.29
CA VAL A 27 -12.37 -3.92 -6.89
C VAL A 27 -10.91 -4.03 -6.50
N ASN A 28 -10.07 -4.61 -7.34
CA ASN A 28 -8.63 -4.76 -7.11
C ASN A 28 -7.96 -3.40 -6.85
N VAL A 29 -8.28 -2.40 -7.69
CA VAL A 29 -7.78 -1.01 -7.53
C VAL A 29 -8.19 -0.42 -6.18
N VAL A 30 -9.44 -0.62 -5.74
CA VAL A 30 -9.92 -0.13 -4.43
C VAL A 30 -9.16 -0.80 -3.28
N TYR A 31 -8.92 -2.12 -3.37
CA TYR A 31 -8.13 -2.84 -2.37
C TYR A 31 -6.67 -2.36 -2.33
N ALA A 32 -6.05 -2.16 -3.49
CA ALA A 32 -4.69 -1.63 -3.60
C ALA A 32 -4.59 -0.22 -2.98
N ALA A 33 -5.53 0.67 -3.30
CA ALA A 33 -5.60 2.01 -2.73
C ALA A 33 -5.79 1.99 -1.20
N ALA A 34 -6.67 1.12 -0.69
CA ALA A 34 -6.86 0.95 0.74
C ALA A 34 -5.59 0.45 1.44
N TYR A 35 -4.86 -0.47 0.82
CA TYR A 35 -3.61 -0.98 1.37
C TYR A 35 -2.49 0.08 1.37
N ILE A 36 -2.37 0.88 0.31
CA ILE A 36 -1.47 2.04 0.27
C ILE A 36 -1.79 3.02 1.41
N ARG A 37 -3.07 3.30 1.68
CA ARG A 37 -3.47 4.15 2.81
C ARG A 37 -3.04 3.56 4.16
N LEU A 38 -3.18 2.25 4.35
CA LEU A 38 -2.71 1.56 5.57
C LEU A 38 -1.19 1.73 5.75
N ILE A 39 -0.41 1.60 4.68
CA ILE A 39 1.04 1.83 4.68
C ILE A 39 1.38 3.27 5.09
N GLN A 40 0.70 4.26 4.52
CA GLN A 40 0.91 5.67 4.88
C GLN A 40 0.58 5.95 6.35
N ASN A 41 -0.53 5.39 6.84
CA ASN A 41 -0.92 5.50 8.25
C ASN A 41 0.10 4.83 9.17
N PHE A 42 0.62 3.66 8.77
CA PHE A 42 1.68 2.97 9.48
C PHE A 42 2.92 3.86 9.64
N GLY A 43 3.40 4.50 8.57
CA GLY A 43 4.52 5.44 8.65
C GLY A 43 4.23 6.61 9.60
N LYS A 44 3.05 7.24 9.47
CA LYS A 44 2.61 8.34 10.34
C LYS A 44 2.62 7.94 11.83
N LEU A 45 2.08 6.77 12.16
CA LEU A 45 2.00 6.27 13.54
C LEU A 45 3.38 6.01 14.17
N HIS A 46 4.40 5.79 13.35
CA HIS A 46 5.77 5.56 13.82
C HIS A 46 6.66 6.81 13.71
N GLY A 47 6.08 7.98 13.45
CA GLY A 47 6.83 9.24 13.37
C GLY A 47 7.54 9.50 12.04
N PHE A 48 7.28 8.68 11.02
CA PHE A 48 7.88 8.78 9.69
C PHE A 48 6.79 8.93 8.62
N PRO A 49 6.22 10.14 8.42
CA PRO A 49 5.21 10.35 7.39
C PRO A 49 5.81 10.14 5.99
N ILE A 50 5.35 9.10 5.28
CA ILE A 50 5.87 8.66 3.96
C ILE A 50 4.91 8.97 2.80
N HIS A 51 3.98 9.90 2.99
CA HIS A 51 2.91 10.19 2.01
C HIS A 51 3.43 10.64 0.64
N ASN A 52 4.61 11.27 0.59
CA ASN A 52 5.30 11.76 -0.60
C ASN A 52 6.54 10.92 -0.95
N LYS A 53 6.63 9.69 -0.45
CA LYS A 53 7.77 8.78 -0.65
C LYS A 53 7.32 7.53 -1.42
N PRO A 54 7.02 7.64 -2.73
CA PRO A 54 6.53 6.52 -3.54
C PRO A 54 7.48 5.32 -3.49
N GLU A 55 8.78 5.55 -3.41
CA GLU A 55 9.81 4.52 -3.28
C GLU A 55 9.66 3.71 -1.99
N ILE A 56 9.40 4.37 -0.87
CA ILE A 56 9.22 3.71 0.43
C ILE A 56 7.86 3.01 0.49
N ILE A 57 6.81 3.63 -0.05
CA ILE A 57 5.48 3.01 -0.16
C ILE A 57 5.58 1.72 -1.00
N GLY A 58 6.23 1.78 -2.16
CA GLY A 58 6.44 0.62 -3.03
C GLY A 58 7.21 -0.50 -2.34
N THR A 59 8.28 -0.17 -1.62
CA THR A 59 9.01 -1.15 -0.82
C THR A 59 8.13 -1.82 0.23
N LEU A 60 7.41 -1.05 1.04
CA LEU A 60 6.50 -1.60 2.07
C LEU A 60 5.34 -2.42 1.47
N HIS A 61 4.84 -2.01 0.30
CA HIS A 61 3.85 -2.78 -0.44
C HIS A 61 4.38 -4.17 -0.81
N SER A 62 5.63 -4.24 -1.32
CA SER A 62 6.25 -5.51 -1.75
C SER A 62 6.62 -6.44 -0.58
N ILE A 63 7.08 -5.93 0.56
CA ILE A 63 7.58 -6.75 1.67
C ILE A 63 6.52 -7.01 2.77
N GLY A 64 5.39 -6.29 2.71
CA GLY A 64 4.32 -6.33 3.69
C GLY A 64 4.60 -5.52 4.95
N LEU A 65 3.55 -5.22 5.74
CA LEU A 65 3.66 -4.56 7.05
C LEU A 65 3.90 -5.54 8.21
N TYR A 66 3.78 -6.83 7.95
CA TYR A 66 3.87 -7.89 8.95
C TYR A 66 4.99 -8.88 8.60
N ASN A 67 5.63 -9.43 9.62
CA ASN A 67 6.53 -10.57 9.49
C ASN A 67 5.73 -11.86 9.28
N SER A 68 6.40 -12.94 8.87
CA SER A 68 5.78 -14.26 8.69
C SER A 68 5.10 -14.82 9.96
N ASN A 69 5.57 -14.40 11.13
CA ASN A 69 4.99 -14.75 12.43
C ASN A 69 3.82 -13.83 12.86
N GLY A 70 3.34 -12.94 11.98
CA GLY A 70 2.22 -12.03 12.25
C GLY A 70 2.57 -10.79 13.07
N THR A 71 3.82 -10.64 13.55
CA THR A 71 4.24 -9.43 14.25
C THR A 71 4.37 -8.26 13.27
N ILE A 72 4.04 -7.05 13.74
CA ILE A 72 4.21 -5.81 12.97
C ILE A 72 5.71 -5.60 12.71
N ARG A 73 6.09 -5.33 11.46
CA ARG A 73 7.47 -4.96 11.13
C ARG A 73 7.81 -3.64 11.80
N LYS A 74 8.96 -3.58 12.49
CA LYS A 74 9.46 -2.31 13.04
C LYS A 74 10.10 -1.50 11.92
N PRO A 75 9.79 -0.20 11.78
CA PRO A 75 10.51 0.68 10.87
C PRO A 75 12.00 0.70 11.23
N HIS A 76 12.85 0.60 10.22
CA HIS A 76 14.27 0.83 10.39
C HIS A 76 14.54 2.32 10.63
N PHE A 77 15.59 2.65 11.39
CA PHE A 77 15.96 4.05 11.67
C PHE A 77 16.28 4.85 10.40
N ALA A 78 16.83 4.17 9.39
CA ALA A 78 17.06 4.71 8.05
C ALA A 78 16.35 3.80 7.03
N PRO A 79 15.06 4.03 6.73
CA PRO A 79 14.34 3.24 5.75
C PRO A 79 14.84 3.56 4.34
N GLY A 80 15.15 2.53 3.55
CA GLY A 80 15.61 2.64 2.17
C GLY A 80 14.71 1.89 1.20
N ALA A 81 14.75 2.30 -0.07
CA ALA A 81 14.01 1.63 -1.13
C ALA A 81 14.70 0.32 -1.55
N ASN A 82 13.89 -0.71 -1.81
CA ASN A 82 14.30 -1.89 -2.57
C ASN A 82 14.09 -1.69 -4.08
N GLU A 83 14.48 -2.66 -4.89
CA GLU A 83 14.33 -2.60 -6.36
C GLU A 83 12.89 -2.30 -6.80
N PHE A 84 11.90 -2.94 -6.16
CA PHE A 84 10.50 -2.69 -6.46
C PHE A 84 10.09 -1.25 -6.14
N GLY A 85 10.52 -0.72 -5.00
CA GLY A 85 10.31 0.66 -4.60
C GLY A 85 10.91 1.65 -5.59
N LEU A 86 12.12 1.39 -6.08
CA LEU A 86 12.76 2.22 -7.10
C LEU A 86 11.93 2.26 -8.39
N LYS A 87 11.46 1.11 -8.88
CA LYS A 87 10.56 1.03 -10.06
C LYS A 87 9.25 1.78 -9.85
N VAL A 88 8.68 1.73 -8.64
CA VAL A 88 7.47 2.51 -8.29
C VAL A 88 7.76 4.01 -8.37
N SER A 89 8.92 4.46 -7.89
CA SER A 89 9.33 5.87 -7.98
C SER A 89 9.49 6.34 -9.42
N GLU A 90 10.10 5.51 -10.28
CA GLU A 90 10.24 5.77 -11.71
C GLU A 90 8.87 5.87 -12.39
N ALA A 91 7.98 4.91 -12.13
CA ALA A 91 6.63 4.90 -12.69
C ALA A 91 5.81 6.12 -12.22
N PHE A 92 5.91 6.47 -10.93
CA PHE A 92 5.27 7.66 -10.37
C PHE A 92 5.77 8.92 -11.06
N SER A 93 7.09 9.09 -11.18
CA SER A 93 7.70 10.25 -11.85
C SER A 93 7.28 10.35 -13.32
N SER A 94 7.21 9.21 -14.02
CA SER A 94 6.73 9.13 -15.41
C SER A 94 5.25 9.50 -15.56
N TYR A 95 4.42 9.17 -14.58
CA TYR A 95 3.00 9.53 -14.59
C TYR A 95 2.81 11.03 -14.43
N TYR A 96 3.45 11.64 -13.43
CA TYR A 96 3.34 13.08 -13.19
C TYR A 96 3.97 13.93 -14.30
N SER A 97 5.02 13.44 -14.96
CA SER A 97 5.60 14.17 -16.11
C SER A 97 4.69 14.16 -17.34
N LYS A 98 3.79 13.18 -17.47
CA LYS A 98 2.77 13.14 -18.53
C LYS A 98 1.58 14.06 -18.28
N GLU A 99 1.31 14.44 -17.03
CA GLU A 99 0.22 15.38 -16.70
C GLU A 99 0.60 16.86 -16.86
N ILE A 100 1.87 17.16 -17.17
CA ILE A 100 2.40 18.53 -17.31
C ILE A 100 2.53 18.96 -18.80
N ILE A 101 2.20 18.08 -19.75
CA ILE A 101 2.26 18.35 -21.21
C ILE A 101 0.85 18.54 -21.77
#